data_AF-A0A953GC83-F1
#
_entry.id   AF-A0A953GC83-F1
#
_cell.length_a   1.000
_cell.length_b   1.000
_cell.length_c   1.000
_cell.angle_alpha   90.00
_cell.angle_beta   90.00
_cell.angle_gamma   90.00
#
_symmetry.space_group_name_H-M   'P 1'
#
loop_
_entity.id
_entity.type
_entity.pdbx_description
1 polymer ?
#
loop_
_entity_poly.entity_id
_entity_poly.type
_entity_poly.pdbx_seq_one_letter_code
_entity_poly.pdbx_strand_id
1 'polypeptide(L)'
;MAFYQFTKQQRIPAGIDEVWDFIKEPNNLNQITPPEMDFRVTGKSGNGLMYAGMIITYQVRPLLGISTQWVTEITHVEDKHYFVDEQRAGPYAFWHHQHRIEPISGGVLMTDIVSYIPPFGIIGAIANRLFIRSKLNSIFNFRKTALEKIFGCWKDTSVEG
;
A
#
# COMPACT_ATOMS: atom_id res chain seq x y z
N MET A 1 -5.68 -2.72 -23.80
CA MET A 1 -6.02 -2.37 -22.39
C MET A 1 -5.01 -1.34 -21.90
N ALA A 2 -5.46 -0.30 -21.19
CA ALA A 2 -4.55 0.72 -20.67
C ALA A 2 -3.97 0.26 -19.32
N PHE A 3 -2.73 -0.23 -19.35
CA PHE A 3 -1.94 -0.60 -18.19
C PHE A 3 -1.22 0.62 -17.63
N TYR A 4 -1.21 0.75 -16.30
CA TYR A 4 -0.51 1.82 -15.60
C TYR A 4 0.32 1.27 -14.46
N GLN A 5 1.42 1.95 -14.17
CA GLN A 5 2.26 1.68 -13.01
C GLN A 5 2.47 2.98 -12.22
N PHE A 6 2.36 2.87 -10.91
CA PHE A 6 2.64 3.93 -9.95
C PHE A 6 3.69 3.43 -8.97
N THR A 7 4.73 4.23 -8.75
CA THR A 7 5.81 3.90 -7.81
C THR A 7 5.95 5.01 -6.79
N LYS A 8 6.09 4.63 -5.51
CA LYS A 8 6.43 5.54 -4.42
C LYS A 8 7.58 4.97 -3.62
N GLN A 9 8.50 5.85 -3.22
CA GLN A 9 9.60 5.50 -2.33
C GLN A 9 9.56 6.40 -1.10
N GLN A 10 9.96 5.83 0.03
CA GLN A 10 10.10 6.53 1.30
C GLN A 10 11.25 5.94 2.10
N ARG A 11 12.09 6.81 2.66
CA ARG A 11 13.09 6.42 3.66
C ARG A 11 12.47 6.49 5.04
N ILE A 12 12.73 5.48 5.87
CA ILE A 12 12.19 5.36 7.22
C ILE A 12 13.37 5.18 8.18
N PRO A 13 13.55 6.05 9.19
CA PRO A 13 14.70 6.02 10.10
C PRO A 13 14.51 4.98 11.22
N ALA A 14 14.21 3.74 10.85
CA ALA A 14 13.95 2.62 11.75
C ALA A 14 14.60 1.33 11.23
N GLY A 15 14.77 0.34 12.11
CA GLY A 15 15.38 -0.94 11.77
C GLY A 15 14.52 -1.77 10.80
N ILE A 16 15.17 -2.63 10.02
CA ILE A 16 14.48 -3.53 9.09
C ILE A 16 13.46 -4.41 9.79
N ASP A 17 13.78 -4.92 10.98
CA ASP A 17 12.90 -5.78 11.77
C ASP A 17 11.67 -5.02 12.25
N GLU A 18 11.84 -3.79 12.74
CA GLU A 18 10.75 -2.96 13.26
C GLU A 18 9.75 -2.60 12.15
N VAL A 19 10.26 -2.17 10.98
CA VAL A 19 9.41 -1.81 9.85
C VAL A 19 8.76 -3.05 9.24
N TRP A 20 9.49 -4.15 9.11
CA TRP A 20 8.94 -5.41 8.59
C TRP A 20 7.83 -5.96 9.49
N ASP A 21 8.05 -5.97 10.81
CA ASP A 21 7.07 -6.42 11.80
C ASP A 21 5.79 -5.59 11.77
N PHE A 22 5.91 -4.30 11.48
CA PHE A 22 4.76 -3.42 11.31
C PHE A 22 3.98 -3.72 10.02
N ILE A 23 4.65 -3.80 8.86
CA ILE A 23 3.97 -3.95 7.57
C ILE A 23 3.43 -5.35 7.31
N LYS A 24 3.99 -6.37 7.97
CA LYS A 24 3.54 -7.77 7.84
C LYS A 24 2.28 -8.10 8.64
N GLU A 25 1.80 -7.17 9.47
CA GLU A 25 0.59 -7.31 10.28
C GLU A 25 -0.57 -6.58 9.60
N PRO A 26 -1.55 -7.29 8.98
CA PRO A 26 -2.65 -6.67 8.25
C PRO A 26 -3.49 -5.70 9.08
N ASN A 27 -3.57 -5.89 10.40
CA ASN A 27 -4.32 -4.99 11.27
C ASN A 27 -3.69 -3.58 11.36
N ASN A 28 -2.41 -3.43 11.03
CA ASN A 28 -1.73 -2.13 10.98
C ASN A 28 -2.09 -1.31 9.74
N LEU A 29 -2.66 -1.94 8.71
CA LEU A 29 -2.99 -1.27 7.45
C LEU A 29 -3.94 -0.07 7.65
N ASN A 30 -4.83 -0.15 8.63
CA ASN A 30 -5.70 0.95 9.03
C ASN A 30 -4.94 2.20 9.48
N GLN A 31 -3.82 2.04 10.18
CA GLN A 31 -3.04 3.15 10.73
C GLN A 31 -2.37 3.99 9.64
N ILE A 32 -2.11 3.38 8.49
CA ILE A 32 -1.42 3.99 7.35
C ILE A 32 -2.35 4.23 6.14
N THR A 33 -3.66 4.07 6.33
CA THR A 33 -4.67 4.33 5.31
C THR A 33 -5.45 5.60 5.67
N PRO A 34 -5.72 6.51 4.72
CA PRO A 34 -6.46 7.73 5.02
C PRO A 34 -7.83 7.46 5.67
N PRO A 35 -8.20 8.14 6.78
CA PRO A 35 -9.47 7.89 7.48
C PRO A 35 -10.71 8.08 6.61
N GLU A 36 -10.68 8.99 5.63
CA GLU A 36 -11.79 9.21 4.70
C GLU A 36 -12.09 8.01 3.80
N MET A 37 -11.16 7.06 3.68
CA MET A 37 -11.37 5.82 2.95
C MET A 37 -12.16 4.78 3.77
N ASP A 38 -12.45 5.03 5.05
CA ASP A 38 -13.27 4.15 5.91
C ASP A 38 -12.88 2.67 5.75
N PHE A 39 -11.57 2.40 5.78
CA PHE A 39 -11.05 1.05 5.59
C PHE A 39 -11.46 0.17 6.76
N ARG A 40 -12.09 -0.95 6.46
CA ARG A 40 -12.55 -1.91 7.47
C ARG A 40 -12.26 -3.31 6.99
N VAL A 41 -11.41 -4.03 7.73
CA VAL A 41 -11.25 -5.47 7.53
C VAL A 41 -12.57 -6.15 7.88
N THR A 42 -13.14 -6.89 6.93
CA THR A 42 -14.46 -7.54 7.08
C THR A 42 -14.36 -9.04 7.29
N GLY A 43 -13.23 -9.64 6.93
CA GLY A 43 -12.98 -11.07 7.07
C GLY A 43 -12.31 -11.40 8.38
N LYS A 44 -12.31 -12.69 8.74
CA LYS A 44 -11.39 -13.24 9.73
C LYS A 44 -10.01 -13.36 9.08
N SER A 45 -9.37 -12.23 8.80
CA SER A 45 -7.92 -12.19 8.62
C SER A 45 -7.36 -12.81 9.91
N GLY A 46 -6.70 -13.96 9.83
CA GLY A 46 -6.29 -14.71 11.01
C GLY A 46 -5.57 -13.82 12.03
N ASN A 47 -5.66 -14.18 13.31
CA ASN A 47 -4.83 -13.55 14.35
C ASN A 47 -3.37 -13.96 14.08
N GLY A 48 -2.67 -13.24 13.20
CA GLY A 48 -1.32 -13.61 12.82
C GLY A 48 -0.76 -12.81 11.64
N LEU A 49 0.54 -12.96 11.46
CA LEU A 49 1.36 -12.33 10.42
C LEU A 49 0.93 -12.80 9.03
N MET A 50 1.15 -11.97 8.01
CA MET A 50 0.87 -12.32 6.61
C MET A 50 1.65 -13.56 6.14
N TYR A 51 1.07 -14.32 5.22
CA TYR A 51 1.69 -15.47 4.58
C TYR A 51 1.18 -15.59 3.13
N ALA A 52 1.94 -16.26 2.25
CA ALA A 52 1.53 -16.49 0.88
C ALA A 52 0.27 -17.38 0.81
N GLY A 53 -0.73 -16.96 0.04
CA GLY A 53 -2.07 -17.54 -0.03
C GLY A 53 -3.08 -16.94 0.96
N MET A 54 -2.67 -16.01 1.83
CA MET A 54 -3.59 -15.34 2.75
C MET A 54 -4.59 -14.48 2.01
N ILE A 55 -5.88 -14.71 2.24
CA ILE A 55 -6.98 -13.88 1.73
C ILE A 55 -7.34 -12.80 2.75
N ILE A 56 -7.38 -11.55 2.29
CA ILE A 56 -7.79 -10.39 3.09
C ILE A 56 -9.02 -9.80 2.42
N THR A 57 -10.12 -9.69 3.18
CA THR A 57 -11.34 -9.03 2.72
C THR A 57 -11.56 -7.75 3.50
N TYR A 58 -11.81 -6.65 2.80
CA TYR A 58 -12.06 -5.37 3.41
C TYR A 58 -13.08 -4.55 2.62
N GLN A 59 -13.68 -3.59 3.31
CA GLN A 59 -14.54 -2.56 2.75
C GLN A 59 -13.78 -1.24 2.74
N VAL A 60 -13.88 -0.48 1.65
CA VAL A 60 -13.19 0.79 1.48
C VAL A 60 -14.03 1.77 0.65
N ARG A 61 -13.86 3.07 0.87
CA ARG A 61 -14.55 4.16 0.17
C ARG A 61 -13.55 5.03 -0.61
N PRO A 62 -12.98 4.53 -1.72
CA PRO A 62 -11.89 5.22 -2.41
C PRO A 62 -12.35 6.47 -3.18
N LEU A 63 -13.62 6.52 -3.58
CA LEU A 63 -14.18 7.55 -4.47
C LEU A 63 -15.59 7.95 -4.03
N LEU A 64 -15.83 9.25 -3.86
CA LEU A 64 -17.16 9.86 -3.65
C LEU A 64 -18.01 9.21 -2.53
N GLY A 65 -17.38 8.63 -1.51
CA GLY A 65 -18.07 7.95 -0.42
C GLY A 65 -18.76 6.63 -0.79
N ILE A 66 -18.60 6.16 -2.04
CA ILE A 66 -19.16 4.89 -2.51
C ILE A 66 -18.37 3.76 -1.85
N SER A 67 -19.10 2.90 -1.16
CA SER A 67 -18.54 1.72 -0.52
C SER A 67 -18.22 0.63 -1.53
N THR A 68 -17.00 0.11 -1.47
CA THR A 68 -16.50 -0.97 -2.32
C THR A 68 -15.99 -2.10 -1.45
N GLN A 69 -16.45 -3.33 -1.74
CA GLN A 69 -15.83 -4.53 -1.19
C GLN A 69 -14.61 -4.90 -2.04
N TRP A 70 -13.54 -5.28 -1.37
CA TRP A 70 -12.29 -5.69 -2.00
C TRP A 70 -11.75 -6.94 -1.31
N VAL A 71 -11.43 -7.94 -2.12
CA VAL A 71 -10.78 -9.18 -1.74
C VAL A 71 -9.40 -9.18 -2.38
N THR A 72 -8.35 -9.27 -1.57
CA THR A 72 -6.97 -9.44 -2.01
C THR A 72 -6.39 -10.75 -1.51
N GLU A 73 -5.35 -11.21 -2.20
CA GLU A 73 -4.50 -12.33 -1.76
C GLU A 73 -3.06 -11.85 -1.64
N ILE A 74 -2.38 -12.23 -0.57
CA ILE A 74 -0.92 -12.12 -0.48
C ILE A 74 -0.32 -13.25 -1.31
N THR A 75 0.23 -12.96 -2.49
CA THR A 75 0.68 -14.02 -3.42
C THR A 75 2.13 -14.41 -3.23
N HIS A 76 2.95 -13.48 -2.75
CA HIS A 76 4.38 -13.69 -2.53
C HIS A 76 4.79 -13.04 -1.21
N VAL A 77 5.69 -13.71 -0.49
CA VAL A 77 6.35 -13.18 0.72
C VAL A 77 7.78 -13.68 0.72
N GLU A 78 8.73 -12.75 0.78
CA GLU A 78 10.13 -13.01 1.08
C GLU A 78 10.49 -12.19 2.32
N ASP A 79 10.78 -12.89 3.43
CA ASP A 79 10.97 -12.26 4.74
C ASP A 79 12.01 -11.14 4.70
N LYS A 80 11.64 -9.96 5.18
CA LYS A 80 12.46 -8.74 5.23
C LYS A 80 12.94 -8.22 3.86
N HIS A 81 12.30 -8.66 2.77
CA HIS A 81 12.63 -8.20 1.42
C HIS A 81 11.40 -7.62 0.71
N TYR A 82 10.34 -8.42 0.54
CA TYR A 82 9.13 -7.94 -0.10
C TYR A 82 7.92 -8.84 0.13
N PHE A 83 6.74 -8.29 -0.12
CA PHE A 83 5.52 -9.06 -0.34
C PHE A 83 4.68 -8.44 -1.44
N VAL A 84 3.74 -9.23 -1.97
CA VAL A 84 2.83 -8.82 -3.05
C VAL A 84 1.40 -9.11 -2.65
N ASP A 85 0.53 -8.10 -2.76
CA ASP A 85 -0.92 -8.29 -2.75
C ASP A 85 -1.51 -8.12 -4.15
N GLU A 86 -2.39 -9.04 -4.51
CA GLU A 86 -3.15 -9.01 -5.76
C GLU A 86 -4.65 -8.98 -5.47
N GLN A 87 -5.39 -8.26 -6.30
CA GLN A 87 -6.85 -8.33 -6.23
C GLN A 87 -7.36 -9.68 -6.72
N ARG A 88 -8.25 -10.29 -5.95
CA ARG A 88 -9.09 -11.44 -6.36
C ARG A 88 -10.49 -11.01 -6.77
N ALA A 89 -11.06 -10.03 -6.08
CA ALA A 89 -12.31 -9.37 -6.46
C ALA A 89 -12.29 -7.92 -5.99
N GLY A 90 -12.63 -6.96 -6.87
CA GLY A 90 -12.57 -5.55 -6.50
C GLY A 90 -12.79 -4.61 -7.69
N PRO A 91 -12.56 -3.30 -7.48
CA PRO A 91 -12.95 -2.28 -8.45
C PRO A 91 -12.01 -2.19 -9.66
N TYR A 92 -10.83 -2.81 -9.63
CA TYR A 92 -9.89 -2.76 -10.76
C TYR A 92 -10.10 -3.96 -11.69
N ALA A 93 -9.75 -3.83 -12.97
CA ALA A 93 -9.66 -5.01 -13.85
C ALA A 93 -8.39 -5.82 -13.58
N PHE A 94 -7.35 -5.15 -13.07
CA PHE A 94 -6.10 -5.75 -12.61
C PHE A 94 -5.53 -4.87 -11.51
N TRP A 95 -5.02 -5.49 -10.45
CA TRP A 95 -4.31 -4.82 -9.37
C TRP A 95 -3.25 -5.77 -8.83
N HIS A 96 -2.00 -5.28 -8.82
CA HIS A 96 -0.83 -5.96 -8.32
C HIS A 96 0.04 -4.93 -7.61
N HIS A 97 0.12 -5.03 -6.29
CA HIS A 97 0.85 -4.10 -5.44
C HIS A 97 2.01 -4.83 -4.76
N GLN A 98 3.23 -4.40 -5.09
CA GLN A 98 4.45 -4.88 -4.46
C GLN A 98 4.89 -3.90 -3.38
N HIS A 99 5.24 -4.43 -2.22
CA HIS A 99 5.83 -3.69 -1.11
C HIS A 99 7.22 -4.24 -0.91
N ARG A 100 8.25 -3.46 -1.25
CA ARG A 100 9.65 -3.84 -1.12
C ARG A 100 10.28 -3.03 0.00
N ILE A 101 11.19 -3.65 0.72
CA ILE A 101 11.97 -3.01 1.76
C ILE A 101 13.45 -3.40 1.58
N GLU A 102 14.33 -2.43 1.76
CA GLU A 102 15.78 -2.65 1.70
C GLU A 102 16.47 -1.86 2.82
N PRO A 103 17.47 -2.45 3.50
CA PRO A 103 18.26 -1.72 4.47
C PRO A 103 19.13 -0.68 3.77
N ILE A 104 19.18 0.53 4.34
CA ILE A 104 20.05 1.63 3.92
C ILE A 104 20.80 2.19 5.11
N SER A 105 21.85 3.00 4.87
CA SER A 105 22.50 3.73 5.96
C SER A 105 21.48 4.64 6.65
N GLY A 106 21.28 4.45 7.97
CA GLY A 106 20.34 5.23 8.79
C GLY A 106 18.91 4.68 8.87
N GLY A 107 18.58 3.56 8.21
CA GLY A 107 17.26 2.94 8.32
C GLY A 107 16.92 2.02 7.16
N VAL A 108 15.72 2.17 6.58
CA VAL A 108 15.26 1.38 5.44
C VAL A 108 14.68 2.26 4.33
N LEU A 109 14.80 1.80 3.08
CA LEU A 109 14.02 2.32 1.96
C LEU A 109 12.84 1.39 1.72
N MET A 110 11.62 1.92 1.85
CA MET A 110 10.39 1.27 1.43
C MET A 110 10.03 1.72 0.02
N THR A 111 9.78 0.77 -0.87
CA THR A 111 9.35 1.01 -2.26
C THR A 111 8.05 0.28 -2.54
N ASP A 112 7.01 1.05 -2.83
CA ASP A 112 5.71 0.56 -3.27
C ASP A 112 5.59 0.65 -4.79
N ILE A 113 5.21 -0.45 -5.44
CA ILE A 113 4.98 -0.51 -6.89
C ILE A 113 3.57 -1.04 -7.14
N VAL A 114 2.68 -0.17 -7.58
CA VAL A 114 1.28 -0.49 -7.89
C VAL A 114 1.12 -0.58 -9.40
N SER A 115 0.87 -1.78 -9.91
CA SER A 115 0.53 -2.02 -11.32
C SER A 115 -0.97 -2.30 -11.41
N TYR A 116 -1.68 -1.56 -12.27
CA TYR A 116 -3.15 -1.63 -12.30
C TYR A 116 -3.75 -1.35 -13.69
N ILE A 117 -4.94 -1.90 -13.90
CA ILE A 117 -5.82 -1.58 -15.03
C ILE A 117 -7.14 -1.05 -14.45
N PRO A 118 -7.52 0.21 -14.73
CA PRO A 118 -8.79 0.78 -14.27
C PRO A 118 -10.02 0.02 -14.80
N PRO A 119 -11.17 0.07 -14.11
CA PRO A 119 -12.41 -0.53 -14.61
C PRO A 119 -12.96 0.19 -15.84
N PHE A 120 -13.92 -0.42 -16.53
CA PHE A 120 -14.74 0.17 -17.61
C PHE A 120 -14.01 0.67 -18.87
N GLY A 121 -12.83 0.12 -19.20
CA GLY A 121 -12.18 0.33 -20.49
C GLY A 121 -11.81 1.79 -20.78
N ILE A 122 -12.14 2.32 -21.97
CA ILE A 122 -11.71 3.65 -22.44
C ILE A 122 -12.39 4.79 -21.67
N ILE A 123 -13.69 4.65 -21.35
CA ILE A 123 -14.44 5.65 -20.58
C ILE A 123 -13.90 5.72 -19.15
N GLY A 124 -13.59 4.56 -18.58
CA GLY A 124 -12.84 4.46 -17.33
C GLY A 124 -11.46 5.09 -17.43
N ALA A 125 -10.67 4.82 -18.48
CA ALA A 125 -9.30 5.31 -18.61
C ALA A 125 -9.17 6.84 -18.61
N ILE A 126 -10.10 7.58 -19.24
CA ILE A 126 -10.03 9.06 -19.33
C ILE A 126 -10.42 9.71 -17.99
N ALA A 127 -11.53 9.29 -17.38
CA ALA A 127 -11.94 9.77 -16.07
C ALA A 127 -11.00 9.29 -14.94
N ASN A 128 -10.38 8.12 -15.08
CA ASN A 128 -9.51 7.55 -14.05
C ASN A 128 -8.05 8.03 -14.12
N ARG A 129 -7.50 8.39 -15.29
CA ARG A 129 -6.05 8.64 -15.40
C ARG A 129 -5.56 9.79 -14.52
N LEU A 130 -6.32 10.88 -14.43
CA LEU A 130 -5.98 11.98 -13.52
C LEU A 130 -6.44 11.71 -12.08
N PHE A 131 -7.64 11.14 -11.91
CA PHE A 131 -8.23 10.94 -10.58
C PHE A 131 -7.58 9.78 -9.80
N ILE A 132 -7.34 8.62 -10.40
CA ILE A 132 -6.69 7.47 -9.73
C ILE A 132 -5.24 7.81 -9.38
N ARG A 133 -4.47 8.40 -10.30
CA ARG A 133 -3.08 8.79 -10.00
C ARG A 133 -3.03 9.84 -8.90
N SER A 134 -3.92 10.84 -8.92
CA SER A 134 -4.03 11.84 -7.84
C SER A 134 -4.42 11.19 -6.51
N LYS A 135 -5.39 10.27 -6.52
CA LYS A 135 -5.82 9.54 -5.33
C LYS A 135 -4.71 8.65 -4.76
N LEU A 136 -3.99 7.90 -5.60
CA LEU A 136 -2.82 7.12 -5.19
C LEU A 136 -1.78 8.04 -4.54
N ASN A 137 -1.44 9.17 -5.17
CA ASN A 137 -0.52 10.14 -4.56
C ASN A 137 -0.99 10.62 -3.19
N SER A 138 -2.27 10.96 -3.04
CA SER A 138 -2.86 11.38 -1.76
C SER A 138 -2.77 10.28 -0.70
N ILE A 139 -3.12 9.03 -1.05
CA ILE A 139 -3.00 7.86 -0.15
C ILE A 139 -1.56 7.68 0.31
N PHE A 140 -0.60 7.69 -0.63
CA PHE A 140 0.80 7.46 -0.33
C PHE A 140 1.46 8.64 0.40
N ASN A 141 0.97 9.87 0.22
CA ASN A 141 1.41 11.01 1.01
C ASN A 141 0.88 10.92 2.45
N PHE A 142 -0.36 10.49 2.66
CA PHE A 142 -0.88 10.20 3.99
C PHE A 142 -0.09 9.08 4.66
N ARG A 143 0.13 7.95 3.95
CA ARG A 143 0.96 6.83 4.42
C ARG A 143 2.33 7.32 4.86
N LYS A 144 2.96 8.20 4.07
CA LYS A 144 4.24 8.81 4.42
C LYS A 144 4.18 9.50 5.79
N THR A 145 3.24 10.42 5.97
CA THR A 145 3.07 11.15 7.23
C THR A 145 2.69 10.24 8.40
N ALA A 146 1.90 9.19 8.17
CA ALA A 146 1.55 8.21 9.19
C ALA A 146 2.80 7.41 9.64
N LEU A 147 3.61 6.93 8.69
CA LEU A 147 4.87 6.24 8.99
C LEU A 147 5.88 7.17 9.68
N GLU A 148 5.95 8.46 9.31
CA GLU A 148 6.79 9.45 9.99
C GLU A 148 6.35 9.70 11.45
N LYS A 149 5.05 9.59 11.75
CA LYS A 149 4.55 9.66 13.13
C LYS A 149 4.91 8.43 13.96
N ILE A 150 5.00 7.27 13.33
CA ILE A 150 5.28 5.99 14.00
C ILE A 150 6.79 5.81 14.20
N PHE A 151 7.59 6.07 13.16
CA PHE A 151 9.02 5.76 13.11
C PHE A 151 9.93 7.00 13.13
N GLY A 152 9.36 8.20 13.03
CA GLY A 152 10.10 9.46 12.94
C GLY A 152 10.32 9.95 11.51
N CYS A 153 10.67 11.23 11.39
CA CYS A 153 10.98 11.86 10.10
C CYS A 153 12.41 11.55 9.67
N TRP A 154 12.59 11.17 8.39
CA TRP A 154 13.92 11.07 7.81
C TRP A 154 14.58 12.45 7.80
N LYS A 155 15.78 12.55 8.38
CA LYS A 155 16.61 13.76 8.33
C LYS A 155 17.72 13.51 7.31
N ASP A 156 17.75 14.29 6.24
CA ASP A 156 18.89 14.24 5.32
C ASP A 156 20.13 14.77 6.05
N THR A 157 21.03 13.87 6.42
CA THR A 157 22.37 14.20 6.94
C THR A 157 23.26 14.63 5.78
N SER A 158 22.89 15.71 5.12
CA SER A 158 23.66 16.30 4.02
C SER A 158 23.82 17.81 4.19
N VAL A 159 24.11 18.28 5.40
CA VAL A 159 24.83 19.55 5.65
C VAL A 159 25.47 19.45 7.03
N GLU A 160 26.77 19.17 7.09
CA GLU A 160 27.71 19.62 8.12
C GLU A 160 29.11 19.13 7.70
N GLY A 161 29.77 19.98 6.91
CA GLY A 161 31.15 19.86 6.47
C GLY A 161 31.65 21.25 6.12
#